data_AF-A0A2K3KKF8-F1
#
_entry.id   AF-A0A2K3KKF8-F1
#
_cell.length_a   1.000
_cell.length_b   1.000
_cell.length_c   1.000
_cell.angle_alpha   90.00
_cell.angle_beta   90.00
_cell.angle_gamma   90.00
#
_symmetry.space_group_name_H-M   'P 1'
#
loop_
_entity.id
_entity.type
_entity.pdbx_description
1 polymer ?
#
loop_
_entity_poly.entity_id
_entity_poly.type
_entity_poly.pdbx_seq_one_letter_code
_entity_poly.pdbx_strand_id
1 'polypeptide(L)' 'MAHSMNNMKGKVGYFAIKVELSKAYDRLNWSFIYHTLVEVGYPMKWIDVVMTSVTSVRTNVNCNGERAKDFHPQRGIRQ' A
#
# COMPACT_ATOMS: atom_id res chain seq x y z
N MET A 1 -15.04 6.00 6.59
CA MET A 1 -16.52 5.94 6.74
C MET A 1 -16.84 5.96 8.23
N ALA A 2 -17.70 6.87 8.69
CA ALA A 2 -18.12 6.92 10.09
C ALA A 2 -19.42 6.11 10.25
N HIS A 3 -19.48 5.26 11.27
CA HIS A 3 -20.64 4.41 11.56
C HIS A 3 -21.12 4.66 12.99
N SER A 4 -22.41 4.96 13.15
CA SER A 4 -23.09 5.07 14.45
C SER A 4 -23.67 3.71 14.83
N MET A 5 -23.42 3.24 16.05
CA MET A 5 -23.93 1.94 16.52
C MET A 5 -25.35 2.06 17.06
N ASN A 6 -26.34 1.94 16.17
CA ASN A 6 -27.76 2.20 16.47
C ASN A 6 -28.44 1.18 17.41
N ASN A 7 -27.82 0.02 17.67
CA ASN A 7 -28.41 -1.04 18.50
C ASN A 7 -27.90 -1.05 19.96
N MET A 8 -27.09 -0.06 20.37
CA MET A 8 -26.63 0.04 21.76
C MET A 8 -27.68 0.64 22.68
N LYS A 9 -27.92 0.00 23.82
CA LYS A 9 -28.78 0.52 24.91
C LYS A 9 -27.90 1.18 25.98
N GLY A 10 -28.02 2.49 26.15
CA GLY A 10 -27.28 3.27 27.15
C GLY A 10 -27.39 4.78 26.93
N LYS A 11 -27.07 5.60 27.94
CA LYS A 11 -27.10 7.08 27.82
C LYS A 11 -25.92 7.66 27.01
N VAL A 12 -24.91 6.83 26.72
CA VAL A 12 -23.69 7.21 25.99
C VAL A 12 -23.74 6.59 24.59
N GLY A 13 -23.63 7.44 23.57
CA GLY A 13 -23.49 7.01 22.18
C GLY A 13 -22.05 6.66 21.84
N TYR A 14 -21.87 5.64 21.00
CA TYR A 14 -20.55 5.19 20.55
C TYR A 14 -20.48 5.27 19.03
N PHE A 15 -19.33 5.69 18.51
CA PHE A 15 -19.06 5.73 17.07
C PHE A 15 -17.83 4.89 16.74
N ALA A 16 -17.81 4.35 15.51
CA ALA A 16 -16.65 3.68 14.95
C ALA A 16 -16.23 4.40 13.67
N ILE A 17 -14.92 4.56 13.47
CA ILE A 17 -14.35 5.00 12.20
C ILE A 17 -13.72 3.79 11.53
N LYS A 18 -14.22 3.47 10.33
CA LYS A 18 -13.58 2.50 9.44
C LYS A 18 -12.71 3.24 8.44
N VAL A 19 -11.43 2.88 8.40
CA VAL A 19 -10.46 3.33 7.39
C VAL A 19 -10.20 2.16 6.46
N GLU A 20 -10.47 2.34 5.17
CA GLU A 20 -10.18 1.36 4.12
C GLU A 20 -9.14 1.94 3.17
N LEU A 21 -8.03 1.22 2.99
CA LEU A 21 -6.98 1.61 2.08
C LEU A 21 -7.28 1.05 0.69
N SER A 22 -7.86 1.89 -0.17
CA SER A 22 -8.07 1.52 -1.57
C SER A 22 -6.73 1.21 -2.25
N LYS A 23 -6.61 0.03 -2.85
CA LYS A 23 -5.42 -0.38 -3.62
C LYS A 23 -4.12 -0.16 -2.84
N ALA A 24 -4.10 -0.57 -1.57
CA ALA A 24 -3.00 -0.30 -0.65
C ALA A 24 -1.64 -0.65 -1.26
N TYR A 25 -1.53 -1.86 -1.83
CA TYR A 25 -0.30 -2.34 -2.44
C TYR A 25 0.08 -1.59 -3.72
N ASP A 26 -0.87 -1.14 -4.55
CA ASP A 26 -0.56 -0.40 -5.77
C ASP A 26 -0.14 1.05 -5.50
N ARG A 27 -0.49 1.58 -4.33
CA ARG A 27 -0.30 3.00 -3.97
C ARG A 27 0.82 3.27 -2.98
N LEU A 28 1.47 2.22 -2.47
CA LEU A 28 2.61 2.35 -1.55
C LEU A 28 3.74 3.18 -2.17
N ASN A 29 4.16 4.24 -1.49
CA ASN A 29 5.29 5.06 -1.91
C ASN A 29 6.61 4.33 -1.57
N TRP A 30 7.52 4.21 -2.54
CA TRP A 30 8.80 3.53 -2.33
C TRP A 30 9.73 4.25 -1.34
N SER A 31 9.73 5.58 -1.32
CA SER A 31 10.48 6.34 -0.32
C SER A 31 9.94 6.07 1.08
N PHE A 32 8.62 5.90 1.24
CA PHE A 32 8.03 5.50 2.51
C PHE A 32 8.53 4.12 2.96
N ILE A 33 8.59 3.14 2.05
CA ILE A 33 9.15 1.81 2.35
C ILE A 33 10.60 1.93 2.83
N TYR A 34 11.44 2.65 2.07
CA TYR A 34 12.85 2.85 2.42
C TYR A 34 13.01 3.49 3.81
N HIS A 35 12.36 4.62 4.06
CA HIS A 35 12.48 5.33 5.33
C HIS A 35 11.95 4.51 6.50
N THR A 36 10.86 3.77 6.32
CA THR A 36 10.33 2.86 7.36
C THR A 36 11.34 1.77 7.71
N LEU A 37 11.98 1.15 6.71
CA LEU A 37 12.99 0.10 6.96
C LEU A 37 14.24 0.65 7.67
N VAL A 38 14.66 1.87 7.32
CA VAL A 38 15.75 2.57 8.01
C VAL A 38 15.38 2.88 9.46
N GLU A 39 14.18 3.41 9.70
CA GLU A 39 13.68 3.76 11.05
C GLU A 39 13.53 2.54 11.95
N VAL A 40 13.10 1.38 11.40
CA VAL A 40 13.03 0.11 12.14
C VAL A 40 14.42 -0.45 12.47
N GLY A 41 15.47 0.01 11.79
CA GLY A 41 16.86 -0.36 12.08
C GLY A 41 17.36 -1.58 11.32
N TYR A 42 16.80 -1.88 10.14
CA TYR A 42 17.33 -2.96 9.30
C TYR A 42 18.73 -2.61 8.76
N PRO A 43 19.62 -3.60 8.59
CA PRO A 43 20.93 -3.36 7.98
C PRO A 43 20.81 -2.84 6.56
N MET A 44 21.59 -1.81 6.19
CA MET A 44 21.53 -1.18 4.86
C MET A 44 21.62 -2.17 3.70
N LYS A 45 22.50 -3.17 3.78
CA LYS A 45 22.63 -4.21 2.74
C LYS A 45 21.32 -4.98 2.52
N TRP A 46 20.55 -5.20 3.57
CA TRP A 46 19.25 -5.87 3.47
C TRP A 46 18.20 -4.94 2.88
N ILE A 47 18.20 -3.66 3.29
CA ILE A 47 17.34 -2.62 2.71
C ILE A 47 17.58 -2.50 1.20
N ASP A 48 18.83 -2.50 0.75
CA ASP A 48 19.19 -2.40 -0.66
C ASP A 48 18.61 -3.57 -1.48
N VAL A 49 18.63 -4.79 -0.93
CA VAL A 49 18.04 -5.97 -1.58
C VAL A 49 16.52 -5.83 -1.71
N VAL A 50 15.85 -5.37 -0.65
CA VAL A 50 14.40 -5.14 -0.67
C VAL A 50 14.05 -4.04 -1.67
N MET A 51 14.74 -2.90 -1.61
CA MET A 51 14.48 -1.78 -2.51
C MET A 51 14.73 -2.15 -3.96
N THR A 52 15.82 -2.86 -4.25
CA THR A 52 16.07 -3.38 -5.61
C THR A 52 14.90 -4.22 -6.12
N SER A 53 14.38 -5.12 -5.29
CA SER A 53 13.24 -5.98 -5.63
C SER A 53 11.95 -5.19 -5.87
N VAL A 54 11.74 -4.11 -5.11
CA VAL A 54 10.57 -3.23 -5.23
C VAL A 54 10.66 -2.35 -6.48
N THR A 55 11.85 -1.83 -6.80
CA THR A 55 12.01 -0.85 -7.88
C THR A 55 12.31 -1.45 -9.25
N SER A 56 12.78 -2.70 -9.33
CA SER A 56 13.18 -3.33 -10.61
C SER A 56 12.01 -3.86 -11.45
N VAL A 57 10.78 -3.76 -10.96
CA VAL A 57 9.61 -4.35 -11.61
C VAL A 57 9.32 -3.64 -12.94
N ARG A 58 9.14 -4.43 -14.00
CA ARG A 58 8.46 -4.01 -15.24
C ARG A 58 7.10 -4.68 -15.32
N THR A 59 6.10 -3.93 -15.74
CA THR A 59 4.75 -4.45 -15.91
C THR A 59 4.09 -3.85 -17.13
N ASN A 60 3.06 -4.51 -17.64
CA ASN A 60 2.09 -3.94 -18.56
C ASN A 60 0.69 -4.08 -17.97
N VAL A 61 -0.29 -3.47 -18.63
CA VAL A 61 -1.70 -3.61 -18.27
C VAL A 61 -2.39 -4.29 -19.44
N ASN A 62 -3.22 -5.30 -19.15
CA ASN A 62 -4.14 -5.86 -20.12
C ASN A 62 -5.44 -5.05 -20.08
N CYS A 63 -5.72 -4.33 -21.15
CA CYS A 63 -6.95 -3.57 -21.34
C CYS A 63 -7.79 -4.27 -22.40
N ASN A 64 -8.92 -4.88 -22.00
CA ASN A 64 -9.88 -5.50 -22.90
C ASN A 64 -9.29 -6.58 -23.84
N GLY A 65 -8.30 -7.34 -23.37
CA GLY A 65 -7.64 -8.39 -24.16
C GLY A 65 -6.37 -7.94 -24.86
N GLU A 66 -6.11 -6.63 -24.93
CA GLU A 66 -4.89 -6.08 -25.50
C GLU A 66 -3.90 -5.68 -24.41
N ARG A 67 -2.65 -6.14 -24.54
CA ARG A 67 -1.57 -5.71 -23.64
C ARG A 67 -1.03 -4.35 -24.07
N ALA A 68 -1.06 -3.41 -23.14
CA ALA A 68 -0.35 -2.15 -23.27
C ALA A 68 1.17 -2.39 -23.32
N LYS A 69 1.92 -1.34 -23.70
CA LYS A 69 3.38 -1.36 -23.63
C LYS A 69 3.86 -1.54 -22.19
N ASP A 70 5.00 -2.20 -22.04
CA ASP A 70 5.66 -2.31 -20.75
C ASP A 70 6.06 -0.93 -20.22
N PHE A 71 5.91 -0.74 -18.93
CA PHE A 71 6.36 0.44 -18.19
C PHE A 71 6.98 0.05 -16.85
N HIS A 72 7.73 0.98 -16.28
CA HIS A 72 8.24 0.87 -14.92
C HIS A 72 7.27 1.60 -13.98
N PRO A 73 6.63 0.91 -13.03
CA PRO A 73 5.89 1.57 -11.97
C PRO A 73 6.80 2.54 -11.21
N GLN A 74 6.23 3.59 -10.63
CA GLN A 74 6.96 4.53 -9.76
C GLN A 74 6.54 4.40 -8.28
N ARG A 75 5.59 3.51 -8.02
CA ARG A 75 5.04 3.21 -6.71
C ARG A 75 4.35 1.85 -6.75
N GLY A 76 4.00 1.38 -5.57
CA GLY A 76 3.32 0.11 -5.35
C GLY A 76 4.27 -1.07 -5.29
N ILE A 77 3.76 -2.22 -4.89
CA ILE A 77 4.51 -3.47 -4.81
C ILE A 77 3.80 -4.56 -5.60
N ARG A 78 4.57 -5.52 -6.11
CA ARG A 78 4.02 -6.69 -6.78
C ARG A 78 3.29 -7.58 -5.75
N GLN A 79 2.03 -7.91 -6.04
CA GLN A 79 1.25 -8.91 -5.30
C GLN A 79 1.55 -10.33 -5.78
#